data_AF-A0A832SV64-F1
#
_entry.id   AF-A0A832SV64-F1
#
_cell.length_a   1.000
_cell.length_b   1.000
_cell.length_c   1.000
_cell.angle_alpha   90.00
_cell.angle_beta   90.00
_cell.angle_gamma   90.00
#
_symmetry.space_group_name_H-M   'P 1'
#
loop_
_entity.id
_entity.type
_entity.pdbx_description
1 polymer ?
#
loop_
_entity_poly.entity_id
_entity_poly.type
_entity_poly.pdbx_seq_one_letter_code
_entity_poly.pdbx_strand_id
1 'polypeptide(L)'
;FSLKDYVVLDLENPNFRQNSICAIGIILVRDNKAVEKIYSLINPEDTFDRINMDITKIAPHMVKDSPTLPEFWPKIRDLLTNNVVIGHNITYDLKLISKSLQRYQIPIPDFKYMCTLQLSRKFLDLPSYKLENIAKKLHIIYNPHNAIEDARAAFELFEYINRHQKIYITESKHYHYVPKVVEKYDPKLSTNINNLYGMLRVVLFEEYITEAQFQLFERWYETNRQHSQYLIFHKINLQLKKILDKGHMDSYDKKELVDVVEFISVSSIYSKKTLKVQVLQGIIKAITADGKVTMEELSNLKGWLLRNTSLSGSYPYDKILKITNLMLKQGFMTFDEQESVSEQLKELITPIKTTDEDFQLKNKTFCLSGEFKHGSKEKITYLLEKEGAIQKSSVSGKVDYLFVGDLGSPAWKYGNIGGKIVKAQKLQDNGGKIKIISETNLFKILKY
;
A
#
# COMPACT_ATOMS: atom_id res chain seq x y z
N PHE A 1 -15.58 33.70 13.53
CA PHE A 1 -15.44 33.72 15.00
C PHE A 1 -14.00 33.37 15.37
N SER A 2 -13.35 34.17 16.20
CA SER A 2 -12.01 33.86 16.73
C SER A 2 -12.08 32.55 17.53
N LEU A 3 -11.05 31.71 17.42
CA LEU A 3 -11.00 30.44 18.14
C LEU A 3 -10.80 30.71 19.64
N LYS A 4 -11.76 30.24 20.46
CA LYS A 4 -11.75 30.43 21.92
C LYS A 4 -11.85 29.14 22.74
N ASP A 5 -12.45 28.11 22.15
CA ASP A 5 -12.65 26.81 22.76
C ASP A 5 -11.87 25.77 21.96
N TYR A 6 -10.93 25.12 22.62
CA TYR A 6 -10.02 24.15 22.01
C TYR A 6 -9.40 23.25 23.08
N VAL A 7 -8.64 22.27 22.63
CA VAL A 7 -7.82 21.41 23.51
C VAL A 7 -6.38 21.52 23.09
N VAL A 8 -5.46 21.55 24.04
CA VAL A 8 -4.02 21.48 23.78
C VAL A 8 -3.52 20.09 24.16
N LEU A 9 -2.76 19.45 23.29
CA LEU A 9 -2.31 18.06 23.42
C LEU A 9 -0.80 17.98 23.22
N ASP A 10 -0.17 17.15 24.04
CA ASP A 10 1.20 16.67 23.87
C ASP A 10 1.32 15.22 24.39
N LEU A 11 2.17 14.41 23.75
CA LEU A 11 2.31 12.97 24.01
C LEU A 11 3.77 12.55 24.09
N GLU A 12 4.06 11.62 25.01
CA GLU A 12 5.36 10.96 25.09
C GLU A 12 5.29 9.51 24.61
N ASN A 13 6.34 9.04 23.92
CA ASN A 13 6.45 7.66 23.44
C ASN A 13 7.61 6.90 24.10
N PRO A 14 7.44 5.59 24.40
CA PRO A 14 8.44 4.81 25.13
C PRO A 14 9.62 4.36 24.25
N ASN A 15 9.48 4.34 22.93
CA ASN A 15 10.48 3.76 22.01
C ASN A 15 10.43 4.35 20.59
N PHE A 16 11.41 4.02 19.75
CA PHE A 16 11.54 4.53 18.37
C PHE A 16 10.46 4.05 17.38
N ARG A 17 9.66 3.01 17.71
CA ARG A 17 8.62 2.50 16.80
C ARG A 17 7.47 3.50 16.62
N GLN A 18 7.29 4.41 17.57
CA GLN A 18 6.29 5.49 17.55
C GLN A 18 4.88 4.95 17.28
N ASN A 19 4.50 3.86 17.92
CA ASN A 19 3.17 3.21 17.81
C ASN A 19 2.56 2.86 19.18
N SER A 20 3.04 3.50 20.24
CA SER A 20 2.56 3.42 21.61
C SER A 20 2.88 4.73 22.33
N ILE A 21 2.10 5.08 23.36
CA ILE A 21 2.33 6.26 24.22
C ILE A 21 2.57 5.83 25.66
N CYS A 22 3.43 6.55 26.39
CA CYS A 22 3.71 6.32 27.80
C CYS A 22 3.26 7.49 28.71
N ALA A 23 2.96 8.66 28.14
CA ALA A 23 2.27 9.73 28.85
C ALA A 23 1.42 10.57 27.89
N ILE A 24 0.41 11.22 28.45
CA ILE A 24 -0.48 12.15 27.75
C ILE A 24 -0.78 13.37 28.61
N GLY A 25 -0.63 14.55 28.02
CA GLY A 25 -0.99 15.83 28.62
C GLY A 25 -2.04 16.54 27.77
N ILE A 26 -3.16 16.92 28.40
CA ILE A 26 -4.25 17.66 27.75
C ILE A 26 -4.61 18.89 28.59
N ILE A 27 -4.79 20.02 27.93
CA ILE A 27 -5.37 21.23 28.53
C ILE A 27 -6.67 21.56 27.80
N LEU A 28 -7.77 21.56 28.53
CA LEU A 28 -9.05 22.04 28.03
C LEU A 28 -9.10 23.56 28.15
N VAL A 29 -9.40 24.23 27.05
CA VAL A 29 -9.53 25.69 27.01
C VAL A 29 -10.96 26.07 26.67
N ARG A 30 -11.50 26.99 27.47
CA ARG A 30 -12.80 27.62 27.23
C ARG A 30 -12.66 29.12 27.38
N ASP A 31 -13.20 29.88 26.44
CA ASP A 31 -13.08 31.34 26.42
C ASP A 31 -11.63 31.83 26.61
N ASN A 32 -10.67 31.20 25.91
CA ASN A 32 -9.23 31.47 26.01
C ASN A 32 -8.59 31.22 27.39
N LYS A 33 -9.29 30.53 28.31
CA LYS A 33 -8.78 30.18 29.64
C LYS A 33 -8.63 28.67 29.78
N ALA A 34 -7.50 28.23 30.31
CA ALA A 34 -7.32 26.84 30.70
C ALA A 34 -8.29 26.51 31.86
N VAL A 35 -9.29 25.68 31.59
CA VAL A 35 -10.32 25.29 32.57
C VAL A 35 -10.09 23.92 33.17
N GLU A 36 -9.33 23.05 32.50
CA GLU A 36 -9.01 21.71 32.98
C GLU A 36 -7.63 21.28 32.49
N LYS A 37 -6.92 20.53 33.32
CA LYS A 37 -5.65 19.87 32.99
C LYS A 37 -5.80 18.39 33.25
N ILE A 38 -5.59 17.57 32.23
CA ILE A 38 -5.65 16.12 32.31
C ILE A 38 -4.25 15.59 32.01
N TYR A 39 -3.70 14.81 32.94
CA TYR A 39 -2.43 14.13 32.76
C TYR A 39 -2.57 12.67 33.18
N SER A 40 -1.96 11.77 32.42
CA SER A 40 -1.85 10.37 32.81
C SER A 40 -0.55 9.80 32.27
N LEU A 41 0.14 9.03 33.11
CA LEU A 41 0.99 7.97 32.61
C LEU A 41 0.10 6.91 31.96
N ILE A 42 0.61 6.28 30.89
CA ILE A 42 -0.09 5.23 30.17
C ILE A 42 0.82 4.01 30.17
N ASN A 43 0.29 2.86 30.54
CA ASN A 43 0.99 1.60 30.29
C ASN A 43 0.96 1.32 28.78
N PRO A 44 2.10 1.41 28.07
CA PRO A 44 2.11 1.20 26.62
C PRO A 44 1.99 -0.28 26.24
N GLU A 45 2.07 -1.19 27.21
CA GLU A 45 2.28 -2.63 27.01
C GLU A 45 3.43 -2.90 26.03
N ASP A 46 4.51 -2.12 26.17
CA ASP A 46 5.59 -2.05 25.18
C ASP A 46 6.96 -1.87 25.84
N THR A 47 8.03 -2.10 25.08
CA THR A 47 9.40 -1.89 25.56
C THR A 47 9.75 -0.41 25.61
N PHE A 48 10.66 -0.04 26.51
CA PHE A 48 11.22 1.31 26.61
C PHE A 48 12.66 1.33 26.08
N ASP A 49 12.93 2.25 25.17
CA ASP A 49 14.28 2.49 24.68
C ASP A 49 14.99 3.48 25.62
N ARG A 50 16.29 3.25 25.88
CA ARG A 50 17.08 4.08 26.79
C ARG A 50 17.02 5.57 26.45
N ILE A 51 17.13 5.91 25.16
CA ILE A 51 17.10 7.30 24.70
C ILE A 51 15.76 7.97 25.04
N ASN A 52 14.64 7.27 24.87
CA ASN A 52 13.32 7.79 25.21
C ASN A 52 13.15 7.99 26.73
N MET A 53 13.64 7.05 27.54
CA MET A 53 13.66 7.22 29.00
C MET A 53 14.54 8.39 29.44
N ASP A 54 15.70 8.57 28.80
CA ASP A 54 16.61 9.67 29.11
C ASP A 54 16.01 11.03 28.77
N ILE A 55 15.17 11.12 27.73
CA ILE A 55 14.47 12.34 27.31
C ILE A 55 13.28 12.61 28.23
N THR A 56 12.35 11.66 28.33
CA THR A 56 11.05 11.82 29.00
C THR A 56 11.09 11.64 30.51
N LYS A 57 12.16 11.01 31.02
CA LYS A 57 12.31 10.56 32.41
C LYS A 57 11.25 9.55 32.86
N ILE A 58 10.54 8.90 31.93
CA ILE A 58 9.54 7.87 32.22
C ILE A 58 10.18 6.49 32.05
N ALA A 59 10.17 5.68 33.12
CA ALA A 59 10.69 4.32 33.12
C ALA A 59 9.56 3.26 33.20
N PRO A 60 9.80 2.01 32.75
CA PRO A 60 8.78 0.95 32.73
C PRO A 60 8.07 0.72 34.08
N HIS A 61 8.79 0.82 35.19
CA HIS A 61 8.20 0.60 36.52
C HIS A 61 7.21 1.70 36.93
N MET A 62 7.31 2.91 36.36
CA MET A 62 6.42 4.03 36.66
C MET A 62 5.04 3.86 36.00
N VAL A 63 5.00 3.19 34.85
CA VAL A 63 3.77 3.00 34.06
C VAL A 63 3.10 1.66 34.32
N LYS A 64 3.75 0.75 35.07
CA LYS A 64 3.32 -0.65 35.24
C LYS A 64 1.85 -0.76 35.67
N ASP A 65 1.46 0.06 36.65
CA ASP A 65 0.10 0.05 37.22
C ASP A 65 -0.78 1.21 36.68
N SER A 66 -0.30 1.91 35.63
CA SER A 66 -1.07 2.95 34.94
C SER A 66 -2.07 2.35 33.95
N PRO A 67 -3.14 3.06 33.59
CA PRO A 67 -4.10 2.56 32.59
C PRO A 67 -3.42 2.37 31.24
N THR A 68 -3.86 1.37 30.50
CA THR A 68 -3.54 1.19 29.08
C THR A 68 -4.28 2.22 28.23
N LEU A 69 -3.86 2.41 26.98
CA LEU A 69 -4.56 3.32 26.06
C LEU A 69 -6.05 2.93 25.87
N PRO A 70 -6.44 1.67 25.67
CA PRO A 70 -7.85 1.28 25.57
C PRO A 70 -8.70 1.67 26.79
N GLU A 71 -8.12 1.60 28.00
CA GLU A 71 -8.81 1.98 29.24
C GLU A 71 -8.94 3.50 29.39
N PHE A 72 -7.92 4.25 28.94
CA PHE A 72 -7.88 5.70 29.07
C PHE A 72 -8.63 6.42 27.93
N TRP A 73 -8.61 5.88 26.71
CA TRP A 73 -9.16 6.50 25.50
C TRP A 73 -10.62 6.97 25.62
N PRO A 74 -11.56 6.20 26.22
CA PRO A 74 -12.94 6.64 26.39
C PRO A 74 -13.08 7.98 27.13
N LYS A 75 -12.14 8.32 28.03
CA LYS A 75 -12.17 9.56 28.82
C LYS A 75 -11.83 10.80 27.99
N ILE A 76 -11.07 10.64 26.91
CA ILE A 76 -10.50 11.77 26.15
C ILE A 76 -10.98 11.83 24.70
N ARG A 77 -11.57 10.75 24.16
CA ARG A 77 -12.00 10.65 22.76
C ARG A 77 -12.87 11.84 22.36
N ASP A 78 -13.91 12.13 23.14
CA ASP A 78 -14.88 13.16 22.80
C ASP A 78 -14.28 14.57 22.93
N LEU A 79 -13.31 14.75 23.85
CA LEU A 79 -12.55 16.00 23.96
C LEU A 79 -11.72 16.27 22.70
N LEU A 80 -10.99 15.26 22.21
CA LEU A 80 -10.11 15.41 21.06
C LEU A 80 -10.86 15.47 19.71
N THR A 81 -12.07 14.90 19.64
CA THR A 81 -12.85 14.84 18.39
C THR A 81 -13.85 15.99 18.23
N ASN A 82 -14.38 16.53 19.34
CA ASN A 82 -15.34 17.64 19.29
C ASN A 82 -14.68 19.03 19.34
N ASN A 83 -13.37 19.13 19.57
CA ASN A 83 -12.65 20.39 19.67
C ASN A 83 -11.52 20.48 18.62
N VAL A 84 -11.03 21.69 18.37
CA VAL A 84 -9.76 21.86 17.64
C VAL A 84 -8.61 21.47 18.57
N VAL A 85 -7.77 20.54 18.12
CA VAL A 85 -6.57 20.09 18.84
C VAL A 85 -5.38 20.97 18.48
N ILE A 86 -4.78 21.58 19.50
CA ILE A 86 -3.62 22.46 19.36
C ILE A 86 -2.41 21.77 19.98
N GLY A 87 -1.24 21.95 19.38
CA GLY A 87 0.01 21.50 19.99
C GLY A 87 1.21 21.97 19.17
N HIS A 88 2.40 21.76 19.71
CA HIS A 88 3.62 22.10 19.01
C HIS A 88 4.09 20.94 18.13
N ASN A 89 4.20 21.16 16.82
CA ASN A 89 4.43 20.06 15.87
C ASN A 89 3.36 18.94 15.91
N ILE A 90 2.13 19.28 16.33
CA ILE A 90 1.02 18.38 16.68
C ILE A 90 0.70 17.24 15.70
N THR A 91 1.06 17.37 14.42
CA THR A 91 0.92 16.27 13.45
C THR A 91 1.73 15.03 13.83
N TYR A 92 2.78 15.18 14.63
CA TYR A 92 3.55 14.08 15.21
C TYR A 92 2.70 13.34 16.24
N ASP A 93 2.13 14.06 17.21
CA ASP A 93 1.27 13.52 18.27
C ASP A 93 0.01 12.86 17.72
N LEU A 94 -0.66 13.50 16.76
CA LEU A 94 -1.84 12.94 16.10
C LEU A 94 -1.49 11.63 15.37
N LYS A 95 -0.31 11.55 14.76
CA LYS A 95 0.18 10.29 14.15
C LYS A 95 0.49 9.23 15.19
N LEU A 96 1.10 9.63 16.30
CA LEU A 96 1.48 8.74 17.39
C LEU A 96 0.25 8.12 18.07
N ILE A 97 -0.76 8.94 18.44
CA ILE A 97 -2.01 8.42 19.01
C ILE A 97 -2.79 7.58 18.01
N SER A 98 -2.84 7.98 16.74
CA SER A 98 -3.50 7.19 15.69
C SER A 98 -2.86 5.80 15.52
N LYS A 99 -1.53 5.72 15.46
CA LYS A 99 -0.81 4.43 15.44
C LYS A 99 -1.03 3.62 16.72
N SER A 100 -1.12 4.29 17.86
CA SER A 100 -1.37 3.63 19.14
C SER A 100 -2.78 3.03 19.19
N LEU A 101 -3.80 3.76 18.73
CA LEU A 101 -5.16 3.25 18.57
C LEU A 101 -5.21 2.10 17.56
N GLN A 102 -4.49 2.22 16.43
CA GLN A 102 -4.38 1.16 15.43
C GLN A 102 -3.83 -0.14 16.03
N ARG A 103 -2.83 -0.06 16.93
CA ARG A 103 -2.23 -1.21 17.60
C ARG A 103 -3.26 -2.00 18.41
N TYR A 104 -4.23 -1.31 19.01
CA TYR A 104 -5.32 -1.90 19.78
C TYR A 104 -6.59 -2.16 18.95
N GLN A 105 -6.54 -1.98 17.62
CA GLN A 105 -7.70 -2.10 16.73
C GLN A 105 -8.87 -1.19 17.11
N ILE A 106 -8.57 -0.05 17.76
CA ILE A 106 -9.57 0.96 18.11
C ILE A 106 -9.80 1.86 16.89
N PRO A 107 -11.05 2.18 16.52
CA PRO A 107 -11.35 3.11 15.44
C PRO A 107 -10.63 4.45 15.62
N ILE A 108 -9.92 4.88 14.57
CA ILE A 108 -9.14 6.11 14.56
C ILE A 108 -10.05 7.23 14.02
N PRO A 109 -10.37 8.25 14.83
CA PRO A 109 -11.20 9.35 14.34
C PRO A 109 -10.39 10.35 13.51
N ASP A 110 -11.10 11.20 12.78
CA ASP A 110 -10.51 12.41 12.21
C ASP A 110 -10.35 13.48 13.30
N PHE A 111 -9.27 14.26 13.21
CA PHE A 111 -9.02 15.36 14.15
C PHE A 111 -9.00 16.69 13.42
N LYS A 112 -9.64 17.71 14.01
CA LYS A 112 -9.40 19.11 13.63
C LYS A 112 -8.21 19.62 14.43
N TYR A 113 -7.27 20.31 13.80
CA TYR A 113 -6.07 20.73 14.50
C TYR A 113 -5.49 22.07 14.04
N MET A 114 -4.68 22.67 14.91
CA MET A 114 -3.78 23.78 14.60
C MET A 114 -2.41 23.54 15.21
N CYS A 115 -1.35 23.88 14.47
CA CYS A 115 0.02 23.57 14.88
C CYS A 115 0.75 24.85 15.28
N THR A 116 1.15 24.98 16.55
CA THR A 116 1.84 26.18 17.04
C THR A 116 3.19 26.37 16.36
N LEU A 117 3.90 25.30 15.99
CA LEU A 117 5.11 25.38 15.16
C LEU A 117 4.86 26.08 13.81
N GLN A 118 3.75 25.74 13.14
CA GLN A 118 3.40 26.35 11.85
C GLN A 118 2.98 27.81 12.03
N LEU A 119 2.20 28.10 13.08
CA LEU A 119 1.80 29.46 13.43
C LEU A 119 3.02 30.32 13.79
N SER A 120 3.95 29.80 14.59
CA SER A 120 5.18 30.49 14.95
C SER A 120 6.02 30.81 13.71
N ARG A 121 6.21 29.86 12.78
CA ARG A 121 6.91 30.13 11.51
C ARG A 121 6.22 31.17 10.63
N LYS A 122 4.91 31.30 10.75
CA LYS A 122 4.11 32.26 9.97
C LYS A 122 4.17 33.67 10.56
N PHE A 123 4.20 33.79 11.88
CA PHE A 123 3.93 35.05 12.58
C PHE A 123 5.07 35.56 13.46
N LEU A 124 6.06 34.72 13.75
CA LEU A 124 7.22 35.10 14.56
C LEU A 124 8.46 35.01 13.69
N ASP A 125 9.39 35.94 13.84
CA ASP A 125 10.71 35.90 13.22
C ASP A 125 11.72 35.45 14.26
N LEU A 126 12.04 34.15 14.27
CA LEU A 126 12.92 33.53 15.25
C LEU A 126 13.98 32.65 14.57
N PRO A 127 15.22 32.59 15.10
CA PRO A 127 16.28 31.75 14.56
C PRO A 127 16.00 30.26 14.75
N SER A 128 15.14 29.91 15.71
CA SER A 128 14.74 28.53 15.97
C SER A 128 13.30 28.48 16.44
N TYR A 129 12.56 27.48 15.93
CA TYR A 129 11.15 27.26 16.26
C TYR A 129 10.93 26.01 17.11
N LYS A 130 11.97 25.46 17.75
CA LYS A 130 11.77 24.44 18.79
C LYS A 130 11.00 25.05 19.95
N LEU A 131 10.06 24.31 20.55
CA LEU A 131 9.24 24.81 21.66
C LEU A 131 10.09 25.42 22.77
N GLU A 132 11.15 24.74 23.21
CA GLU A 132 12.09 25.24 24.22
C GLU A 132 12.69 26.61 23.89
N ASN A 133 13.05 26.84 22.63
CA ASN A 133 13.69 28.09 22.19
C ASN A 133 12.68 29.23 22.11
N ILE A 134 11.46 28.93 21.66
CA ILE A 134 10.36 29.91 21.65
C ILE A 134 9.96 30.24 23.09
N ALA A 135 9.81 29.24 23.95
CA ALA A 135 9.46 29.39 25.35
C ALA A 135 10.48 30.28 26.08
N LYS A 136 11.78 30.06 25.88
CA LYS A 136 12.85 30.95 26.39
C LYS A 136 12.68 32.40 25.94
N LYS A 137 12.36 32.63 24.66
CA LYS A 137 12.16 33.98 24.10
C LYS A 137 10.93 34.67 24.67
N LEU A 138 9.89 33.91 24.99
CA LEU A 138 8.63 34.40 25.56
C LEU A 138 8.61 34.36 27.09
N HIS A 139 9.73 34.02 27.74
CA HIS A 139 9.84 33.88 29.19
C HIS A 139 8.86 32.85 29.80
N ILE A 140 8.51 31.82 29.03
CA ILE A 140 7.70 30.68 29.47
C ILE A 140 8.63 29.67 30.13
N ILE A 141 8.50 29.51 31.44
CA ILE A 141 9.27 28.53 32.23
C ILE A 141 8.46 27.24 32.29
N TYR A 142 9.06 26.12 31.88
CA TYR A 142 8.45 24.80 31.94
C TYR A 142 9.54 23.72 31.98
N ASN A 143 9.16 22.48 32.31
CA ASN A 143 10.06 21.33 32.24
C ASN A 143 9.86 20.61 30.89
N PRO A 144 10.82 20.66 29.95
CA PRO A 144 10.68 20.02 28.65
C PRO A 144 10.53 18.50 28.75
N HIS A 145 9.85 17.91 27.75
CA HIS A 145 9.61 16.45 27.66
C HIS A 145 8.77 15.91 28.82
N ASN A 146 7.91 16.77 29.36
CA ASN A 146 6.84 16.39 30.26
C ASN A 146 5.53 16.79 29.60
N ALA A 147 4.73 15.80 29.19
CA ALA A 147 3.55 16.00 28.35
C ALA A 147 2.62 17.14 28.82
N ILE A 148 2.35 17.28 30.12
CA ILE A 148 1.44 18.35 30.59
C ILE A 148 2.10 19.73 30.59
N GLU A 149 3.41 19.80 30.84
CA GLU A 149 4.18 21.04 30.80
C GLU A 149 4.43 21.51 29.36
N ASP A 150 4.71 20.58 28.43
CA ASP A 150 4.84 20.86 27.00
C ASP A 150 3.49 21.33 26.41
N ALA A 151 2.38 20.67 26.78
CA ALA A 151 1.04 21.15 26.43
C ALA A 151 0.75 22.55 26.99
N ARG A 152 1.21 22.87 28.21
CA ARG A 152 1.08 24.22 28.79
C ARG A 152 1.90 25.26 28.04
N ALA A 153 3.15 24.95 27.72
CA ALA A 153 4.00 25.85 26.94
C ALA A 153 3.41 26.10 25.54
N ALA A 154 2.84 25.06 24.91
CA ALA A 154 2.13 25.20 23.64
C ALA A 154 0.85 26.05 23.76
N PHE A 155 0.10 25.93 24.87
CA PHE A 155 -1.06 26.79 25.17
C PHE A 155 -0.64 28.26 25.27
N GLU A 156 0.37 28.59 26.07
CA GLU A 156 0.84 29.96 26.27
C GLU A 156 1.39 30.57 24.97
N LEU A 157 2.12 29.78 24.18
CA LEU A 157 2.57 30.18 22.84
C LEU A 157 1.39 30.45 21.90
N PHE A 158 0.39 29.57 21.87
CA PHE A 158 -0.80 29.78 21.04
C PHE A 158 -1.51 31.07 21.44
N GLU A 159 -1.74 31.30 22.74
CA GLU A 159 -2.41 32.50 23.24
C GLU A 159 -1.59 33.78 23.02
N TYR A 160 -0.26 33.70 23.06
CA TYR A 160 0.59 34.80 22.62
C TYR A 160 0.31 35.14 21.14
N ILE A 161 0.32 34.15 20.24
CA ILE A 161 0.06 34.39 18.81
C ILE A 161 -1.38 34.88 18.57
N ASN A 162 -2.36 34.26 19.23
CA ASN A 162 -3.78 34.54 19.07
C ASN A 162 -4.12 35.98 19.45
N ARG A 163 -3.54 36.50 20.54
CA ARG A 163 -3.72 37.91 20.95
C ARG A 163 -3.20 38.92 19.92
N HIS A 164 -2.13 38.60 19.21
CA HIS A 164 -1.52 39.51 18.22
C HIS A 164 -2.13 39.38 16.83
N GLN A 165 -2.57 38.18 16.43
CA GLN A 165 -2.96 37.89 15.04
C GLN A 165 -4.45 37.58 14.87
N LYS A 166 -5.20 37.35 15.96
CA LYS A 166 -6.61 36.92 15.98
C LYS A 166 -6.86 35.70 15.10
N ILE A 167 -6.52 34.51 15.61
CA ILE A 167 -6.68 33.26 14.86
C ILE A 167 -8.16 32.84 14.81
N TYR A 168 -8.62 32.45 13.63
CA TYR A 168 -10.01 32.02 13.41
C TYR A 168 -10.13 30.51 13.30
N ILE A 169 -11.24 29.93 13.78
CA ILE A 169 -11.50 28.48 13.71
C ILE A 169 -11.42 27.91 12.28
N THR A 170 -11.74 28.73 11.27
CA THR A 170 -11.66 28.37 9.84
C THR A 170 -10.23 28.11 9.35
N GLU A 171 -9.22 28.52 10.11
CA GLU A 171 -7.81 28.21 9.83
C GLU A 171 -7.39 26.81 10.33
N SER A 172 -8.28 26.08 11.01
CA SER A 172 -8.02 24.71 11.43
C SER A 172 -7.88 23.77 10.23
N LYS A 173 -7.02 22.78 10.38
CA LYS A 173 -6.77 21.73 9.38
C LYS A 173 -7.45 20.45 9.82
N HIS A 174 -7.74 19.59 8.86
CA HIS A 174 -8.23 18.24 9.12
C HIS A 174 -7.06 17.26 9.04
N TYR A 175 -6.92 16.43 10.06
CA TYR A 175 -6.00 15.31 10.09
C TYR A 175 -6.80 14.02 9.90
N HIS A 176 -6.50 13.31 8.82
CA HIS A 176 -7.01 11.97 8.55
C HIS A 176 -5.82 11.01 8.58
N TYR A 177 -5.87 10.01 9.45
CA TYR A 177 -4.81 9.03 9.55
C TYR A 177 -4.86 8.07 8.36
N VAL A 178 -3.78 8.05 7.57
CA VAL A 178 -3.59 7.06 6.49
C VAL A 178 -2.46 6.12 6.92
N PRO A 179 -2.75 4.83 7.15
CA PRO A 179 -1.72 3.84 7.45
C PRO A 179 -0.66 3.83 6.33
N LYS A 180 0.56 4.26 6.64
CA LYS A 180 1.70 4.08 5.74
C LYS A 180 2.42 2.80 6.15
N VAL A 181 2.34 1.77 5.32
CA VAL A 181 3.27 0.63 5.42
C VAL A 181 4.65 1.16 5.01
N VAL A 182 5.47 1.54 5.98
CA VAL A 182 6.88 1.98 5.80
C VAL A 182 7.80 0.78 5.94
N GLU A 183 7.44 -0.34 5.33
CA GLU A 183 8.34 -1.48 5.23
C GLU A 183 9.12 -1.35 3.92
N LYS A 184 10.45 -1.25 4.01
CA LYS A 184 11.31 -1.29 2.83
C LYS A 184 11.56 -2.74 2.45
N TYR A 185 10.80 -3.24 1.49
CA TYR A 185 11.03 -4.51 0.82
C TYR A 185 11.22 -4.26 -0.68
N ASP A 186 11.73 -5.25 -1.43
CA ASP A 186 11.87 -5.11 -2.88
C ASP A 186 10.52 -4.70 -3.48
N PRO A 187 10.41 -3.50 -4.11
CA PRO A 187 9.16 -3.02 -4.70
C PRO A 187 8.51 -4.05 -5.62
N LYS A 188 9.31 -4.90 -6.29
CA LYS A 188 8.82 -5.99 -7.14
C LYS A 188 7.89 -6.94 -6.39
N LEU A 189 8.14 -7.22 -5.11
CA LEU A 189 7.27 -8.08 -4.27
C LEU A 189 5.91 -7.44 -3.97
N SER A 190 5.76 -6.11 -4.11
CA SER A 190 4.45 -5.45 -3.92
C SER A 190 3.44 -5.94 -4.96
N THR A 191 3.94 -6.33 -6.13
CA THR A 191 3.13 -6.95 -7.18
C THR A 191 2.39 -8.18 -6.64
N ASN A 192 3.03 -8.98 -5.78
CA ASN A 192 2.48 -10.22 -5.22
C ASN A 192 1.25 -9.89 -4.37
N ILE A 193 1.39 -8.88 -3.51
CA ILE A 193 0.31 -8.41 -2.64
C ILE A 193 -0.81 -7.79 -3.48
N ASN A 194 -0.48 -7.02 -4.52
CA ASN A 194 -1.48 -6.40 -5.42
C ASN A 194 -2.30 -7.46 -6.17
N ASN A 195 -1.67 -8.55 -6.63
CA ASN A 195 -2.39 -9.68 -7.22
C ASN A 195 -3.28 -10.37 -6.18
N LEU A 196 -2.77 -10.61 -4.97
CA LEU A 196 -3.55 -11.22 -3.90
C LEU A 196 -4.79 -10.38 -3.58
N TYR A 197 -4.64 -9.06 -3.48
CA TYR A 197 -5.77 -8.15 -3.31
C TYR A 197 -6.77 -8.27 -4.47
N GLY A 198 -6.30 -8.34 -5.72
CA GLY A 198 -7.16 -8.59 -6.88
C GLY A 198 -7.93 -9.91 -6.81
N MET A 199 -7.28 -10.99 -6.37
CA MET A 199 -7.92 -12.30 -6.17
C MET A 199 -8.99 -12.25 -5.08
N LEU A 200 -8.67 -11.62 -3.94
CA LEU A 200 -9.60 -11.45 -2.82
C LEU A 200 -10.86 -10.68 -3.22
N ARG A 201 -10.73 -9.71 -4.11
CA ARG A 201 -11.86 -8.92 -4.63
C ARG A 201 -12.87 -9.75 -5.42
N VAL A 202 -12.51 -10.95 -5.89
CA VAL A 202 -13.42 -11.88 -6.55
C VAL A 202 -14.11 -12.72 -5.47
N VAL A 203 -13.32 -13.44 -4.69
CA VAL A 203 -13.83 -14.41 -3.70
C VAL A 203 -14.59 -13.79 -2.53
N LEU A 204 -14.43 -12.49 -2.27
CA LEU A 204 -15.17 -11.75 -1.25
C LEU A 204 -16.68 -11.73 -1.50
N PHE A 205 -17.11 -11.76 -2.76
CA PHE A 205 -18.52 -11.70 -3.14
C PHE A 205 -19.15 -13.09 -3.32
N GLU A 206 -18.33 -14.13 -3.30
CA GLU A 206 -18.77 -15.51 -3.44
C GLU A 206 -19.10 -16.09 -2.07
N GLU A 207 -20.21 -16.84 -1.99
CA GLU A 207 -20.55 -17.57 -0.76
C GLU A 207 -19.50 -18.65 -0.49
N TYR A 208 -19.18 -19.45 -1.52
CA TYR A 208 -18.16 -20.49 -1.50
C TYR A 208 -17.14 -20.25 -2.60
N ILE A 209 -15.87 -20.44 -2.29
CA ILE A 209 -14.79 -20.42 -3.28
C ILE A 209 -14.65 -21.80 -3.92
N THR A 210 -14.28 -21.84 -5.19
CA THR A 210 -13.97 -23.11 -5.86
C THR A 210 -12.61 -23.66 -5.40
N GLU A 211 -12.42 -24.98 -5.55
CA GLU A 211 -11.13 -25.63 -5.27
C GLU A 211 -9.99 -24.99 -6.08
N ALA A 212 -10.25 -24.66 -7.36
CA ALA A 212 -9.27 -24.01 -8.21
C ALA A 212 -8.89 -22.60 -7.73
N GLN A 213 -9.85 -21.84 -7.18
CA GLN A 213 -9.57 -20.55 -6.54
C GLN A 213 -8.79 -20.74 -5.24
N PHE A 214 -9.14 -21.72 -4.40
CA PHE A 214 -8.40 -22.02 -3.16
C PHE A 214 -6.93 -22.35 -3.45
N GLN A 215 -6.67 -23.16 -4.48
CA GLN A 215 -5.31 -23.48 -4.95
C GLN A 215 -4.51 -22.27 -5.45
N LEU A 216 -5.15 -21.16 -5.84
CA LEU A 216 -4.43 -19.91 -6.12
C LEU A 216 -3.83 -19.31 -4.84
N PHE A 217 -4.56 -19.35 -3.72
CA PHE A 217 -4.08 -18.85 -2.43
C PHE A 217 -2.97 -19.74 -1.86
N GLU A 218 -3.09 -21.05 -2.02
CA GLU A 218 -2.02 -22.00 -1.66
C GLU A 218 -0.75 -21.73 -2.46
N ARG A 219 -0.85 -21.62 -3.80
CA ARG A 219 0.31 -21.28 -4.66
C ARG A 219 0.91 -19.92 -4.32
N TRP A 220 0.07 -18.96 -3.95
CA TRP A 220 0.53 -17.65 -3.48
C TRP A 220 1.33 -17.81 -2.19
N TYR A 221 0.79 -18.52 -1.19
CA TYR A 221 1.47 -18.78 0.08
C TYR A 221 2.83 -19.47 -0.14
N GLU A 222 2.87 -20.55 -0.90
CA GLU A 222 4.10 -21.31 -1.17
C GLU A 222 5.19 -20.46 -1.84
N THR A 223 4.79 -19.58 -2.75
CA THR A 223 5.72 -18.66 -3.43
C THR A 223 6.24 -17.56 -2.50
N ASN A 224 5.47 -17.16 -1.48
CA ASN A 224 5.71 -15.95 -0.69
C ASN A 224 6.10 -16.21 0.78
N ARG A 225 5.98 -17.45 1.28
CA ARG A 225 6.29 -17.80 2.68
C ARG A 225 7.73 -17.50 3.09
N GLN A 226 8.66 -17.60 2.14
CA GLN A 226 10.08 -17.28 2.30
C GLN A 226 10.35 -15.78 2.57
N HIS A 227 9.37 -14.90 2.36
CA HIS A 227 9.49 -13.46 2.55
C HIS A 227 8.98 -13.01 3.93
N SER A 228 8.77 -13.94 4.87
CA SER A 228 8.24 -13.66 6.21
C SER A 228 9.16 -12.80 7.10
N GLN A 229 10.38 -12.48 6.66
CA GLN A 229 11.19 -11.43 7.29
C GLN A 229 10.56 -10.04 7.17
N TYR A 230 9.69 -9.83 6.17
CA TYR A 230 8.93 -8.60 6.03
C TYR A 230 7.61 -8.74 6.79
N LEU A 231 7.32 -7.84 7.72
CA LEU A 231 6.12 -7.78 8.56
C LEU A 231 4.83 -7.93 7.76
N ILE A 232 4.72 -7.29 6.58
CA ILE A 232 3.50 -7.43 5.78
C ILE A 232 3.33 -8.85 5.26
N PHE A 233 4.40 -9.45 4.73
CA PHE A 233 4.39 -10.83 4.26
C PHE A 233 4.17 -11.79 5.43
N HIS A 234 4.78 -11.53 6.59
CA HIS A 234 4.56 -12.31 7.80
C HIS A 234 3.08 -12.34 8.19
N LYS A 235 2.41 -11.17 8.25
CA LYS A 235 0.98 -11.08 8.58
C LYS A 235 0.11 -11.84 7.58
N ILE A 236 0.35 -11.65 6.28
CA ILE A 236 -0.39 -12.36 5.23
C ILE A 236 -0.16 -13.86 5.32
N ASN A 237 1.09 -14.29 5.46
CA ASN A 237 1.48 -15.70 5.53
C ASN A 237 0.89 -16.38 6.78
N LEU A 238 0.83 -15.68 7.92
CA LEU A 238 0.16 -16.19 9.12
C LEU A 238 -1.33 -16.45 8.87
N GLN A 239 -2.04 -15.51 8.25
CA GLN A 239 -3.46 -15.69 7.98
C GLN A 239 -3.73 -16.76 6.92
N LEU A 240 -2.97 -16.74 5.81
CA LEU A 240 -3.06 -17.79 4.79
C LEU A 240 -2.74 -19.16 5.37
N LYS A 241 -1.73 -19.28 6.24
CA LYS A 241 -1.41 -20.57 6.87
C LYS A 241 -2.59 -21.11 7.67
N LYS A 242 -3.27 -20.29 8.49
CA LYS A 242 -4.46 -20.74 9.24
C LYS A 242 -5.57 -21.24 8.31
N ILE A 243 -5.81 -20.51 7.22
CA ILE A 243 -6.83 -20.86 6.22
C ILE A 243 -6.48 -22.17 5.52
N LEU A 244 -5.21 -22.35 5.13
CA LEU A 244 -4.74 -23.58 4.48
C LEU A 244 -4.78 -24.78 5.43
N ASP A 245 -4.37 -24.61 6.69
CA ASP A 245 -4.44 -25.67 7.71
C ASP A 245 -5.91 -26.08 7.99
N LYS A 246 -6.88 -25.17 7.82
CA LYS A 246 -8.32 -25.40 7.91
C LYS A 246 -8.92 -26.08 6.67
N GLY A 247 -8.24 -26.00 5.52
CA GLY A 247 -8.66 -26.59 4.25
C GLY A 247 -9.82 -25.90 3.54
N HIS A 248 -10.32 -24.77 4.06
CA HIS A 248 -11.34 -23.95 3.40
C HIS A 248 -11.26 -22.51 3.90
N MET A 249 -11.89 -21.57 3.16
CA MET A 249 -11.91 -20.14 3.48
C MET A 249 -13.36 -19.66 3.63
N ASP A 250 -13.76 -19.30 4.85
CA ASP A 250 -15.09 -18.76 5.13
C ASP A 250 -15.16 -17.23 5.00
N SER A 251 -16.33 -16.64 5.26
CA SER A 251 -16.54 -15.19 5.19
C SER A 251 -15.66 -14.39 6.16
N TYR A 252 -15.36 -14.95 7.34
CA TYR A 252 -14.51 -14.32 8.34
C TYR A 252 -13.05 -14.32 7.87
N ASP A 253 -12.57 -15.47 7.39
CA ASP A 253 -11.23 -15.64 6.81
C ASP A 253 -10.98 -14.67 5.65
N LYS A 254 -11.95 -14.55 4.73
CA LYS A 254 -11.92 -13.61 3.60
C LYS A 254 -11.74 -12.16 4.08
N LYS A 255 -12.52 -11.77 5.10
CA LYS A 255 -12.49 -10.41 5.65
C LYS A 255 -11.16 -10.11 6.35
N GLU A 256 -10.69 -10.98 7.23
CA GLU A 256 -9.40 -10.80 7.91
C GLU A 256 -8.25 -10.65 6.90
N LEU A 257 -8.23 -11.49 5.87
CA LEU A 257 -7.17 -11.46 4.88
C LEU A 257 -7.21 -10.16 4.06
N VAL A 258 -8.40 -9.64 3.75
CA VAL A 258 -8.58 -8.34 3.09
C VAL A 258 -8.10 -7.19 3.98
N ASP A 259 -8.46 -7.18 5.26
CA ASP A 259 -8.04 -6.14 6.20
C ASP A 259 -6.50 -6.04 6.29
N VAL A 260 -5.81 -7.17 6.14
CA VAL A 260 -4.34 -7.21 6.09
C VAL A 260 -3.77 -6.57 4.82
N VAL A 261 -4.43 -6.71 3.66
CA VAL A 261 -3.91 -6.28 2.36
C VAL A 261 -4.53 -4.98 1.81
N GLU A 262 -5.61 -4.47 2.42
CA GLU A 262 -6.38 -3.33 1.91
C GLU A 262 -5.56 -2.04 1.82
N PHE A 263 -4.50 -1.90 2.61
CA PHE A 263 -3.56 -0.79 2.57
C PHE A 263 -2.99 -0.55 1.15
N ILE A 264 -3.00 -1.55 0.27
CA ILE A 264 -2.62 -1.41 -1.13
C ILE A 264 -3.43 -0.31 -1.82
N SER A 265 -4.71 -0.15 -1.49
CA SER A 265 -5.58 0.87 -2.09
C SER A 265 -5.03 2.29 -1.97
N VAL A 266 -4.19 2.54 -0.97
CA VAL A 266 -3.52 3.82 -0.68
C VAL A 266 -2.00 3.77 -0.88
N SER A 267 -1.45 2.66 -1.37
CA SER A 267 -0.02 2.48 -1.58
C SER A 267 0.54 3.39 -2.67
N SER A 268 1.67 4.04 -2.37
CA SER A 268 2.41 4.90 -3.30
C SER A 268 3.66 4.21 -3.89
N ILE A 269 3.83 2.90 -3.69
CA ILE A 269 5.02 2.16 -4.16
C ILE A 269 5.10 2.16 -5.70
N TYR A 270 3.95 2.06 -6.35
CA TYR A 270 3.82 2.13 -7.80
C TYR A 270 2.96 3.32 -8.22
N SER A 271 3.07 3.72 -9.49
CA SER A 271 2.08 4.64 -10.06
C SER A 271 0.68 4.05 -9.89
N LYS A 272 -0.33 4.90 -9.64
CA LYS A 272 -1.74 4.47 -9.52
C LYS A 272 -2.17 3.57 -10.69
N LYS A 273 -1.65 3.85 -11.89
CA LYS A 273 -1.90 3.08 -13.10
C LYS A 273 -1.32 1.67 -13.04
N THR A 274 -0.05 1.53 -12.67
CA THR A 274 0.63 0.25 -12.52
C THR A 274 -0.03 -0.62 -11.45
N LEU A 275 -0.35 -0.04 -10.30
CA LEU A 275 -1.05 -0.73 -9.21
C LEU A 275 -2.38 -1.31 -9.69
N LYS A 276 -3.21 -0.49 -10.34
CA LYS A 276 -4.52 -0.93 -10.85
C LYS A 276 -4.39 -2.05 -11.89
N VAL A 277 -3.38 -2.03 -12.76
CA VAL A 277 -3.14 -3.14 -13.71
C VAL A 277 -2.78 -4.43 -12.99
N GLN A 278 -1.97 -4.37 -11.93
CA GLN A 278 -1.59 -5.56 -11.15
C GLN A 278 -2.78 -6.14 -10.36
N VAL A 279 -3.66 -5.28 -9.85
CA VAL A 279 -4.94 -5.69 -9.23
C VAL A 279 -5.84 -6.35 -10.27
N LEU A 280 -5.97 -5.77 -11.47
CA LEU A 280 -6.74 -6.35 -12.57
C LEU A 280 -6.25 -7.77 -12.92
N GLN A 281 -4.94 -7.99 -12.93
CA GLN A 281 -4.39 -9.33 -13.17
C GLN A 281 -4.75 -10.34 -12.08
N GLY A 282 -4.78 -9.91 -10.81
CA GLY A 282 -5.27 -10.74 -9.72
C GLY A 282 -6.74 -11.13 -9.90
N ILE A 283 -7.58 -10.19 -10.32
CA ILE A 283 -8.99 -10.43 -10.64
C ILE A 283 -9.11 -11.47 -11.77
N ILE A 284 -8.40 -11.26 -12.89
CA ILE A 284 -8.45 -12.19 -14.03
C ILE A 284 -7.95 -13.58 -13.65
N LYS A 285 -6.90 -13.69 -12.82
CA LYS A 285 -6.42 -15.00 -12.34
C LYS A 285 -7.50 -15.74 -11.55
N ALA A 286 -8.23 -15.04 -10.68
CA ALA A 286 -9.26 -15.65 -9.84
C ALA A 286 -10.49 -16.07 -10.64
N ILE A 287 -11.03 -15.21 -11.51
CA ILE A 287 -12.25 -15.54 -12.29
C ILE A 287 -12.00 -16.61 -13.36
N THR A 288 -10.75 -16.87 -13.72
CA THR A 288 -10.42 -17.89 -14.73
C THR A 288 -9.88 -19.16 -14.07
N ALA A 289 -9.81 -19.23 -12.74
CA ALA A 289 -9.07 -20.26 -12.02
C ALA A 289 -9.56 -21.68 -12.36
N ASP A 290 -10.87 -21.86 -12.43
CA ASP A 290 -11.55 -23.14 -12.67
C ASP A 290 -11.71 -23.48 -14.17
N GLY A 291 -11.22 -22.61 -15.07
CA GLY A 291 -11.32 -22.82 -16.50
C GLY A 291 -12.60 -22.28 -17.13
N LYS A 292 -13.54 -21.75 -16.35
CA LYS A 292 -14.80 -21.17 -16.84
C LYS A 292 -14.92 -19.74 -16.33
N VAL A 293 -15.73 -18.93 -17.01
CA VAL A 293 -16.05 -17.57 -16.56
C VAL A 293 -17.55 -17.40 -16.65
N THR A 294 -18.18 -17.06 -15.54
CA THR A 294 -19.62 -16.86 -15.45
C THR A 294 -20.03 -15.45 -15.86
N MET A 295 -21.32 -15.28 -16.18
CA MET A 295 -21.91 -13.95 -16.44
C MET A 295 -21.81 -13.02 -15.22
N GLU A 296 -21.91 -13.58 -14.02
CA GLU A 296 -21.78 -12.84 -12.77
C GLU A 296 -20.36 -12.31 -12.58
N GLU A 297 -19.34 -13.15 -12.78
CA GLU A 297 -17.94 -12.73 -12.73
C GLU A 297 -17.62 -11.64 -13.75
N LEU A 298 -18.14 -11.76 -14.98
CA LEU A 298 -17.99 -10.70 -15.99
C LEU A 298 -18.69 -9.40 -15.58
N SER A 299 -19.87 -9.48 -14.98
CA SER A 299 -20.59 -8.31 -14.47
C SER A 299 -19.80 -7.60 -13.36
N ASN A 300 -19.27 -8.37 -12.41
CA ASN A 300 -18.43 -7.87 -11.33
C ASN A 300 -17.12 -7.26 -11.85
N LEU A 301 -16.47 -7.93 -12.82
CA LEU A 301 -15.31 -7.42 -13.53
C LEU A 301 -15.63 -6.11 -14.25
N LYS A 302 -16.75 -6.01 -14.97
CA LYS A 302 -17.21 -4.78 -15.62
C LYS A 302 -17.37 -3.65 -14.62
N GLY A 303 -18.02 -3.90 -13.49
CA GLY A 303 -18.16 -2.94 -12.41
C GLY A 303 -16.81 -2.42 -11.91
N TRP A 304 -15.82 -3.30 -11.77
CA TRP A 304 -14.46 -2.90 -11.41
C TRP A 304 -13.78 -2.06 -12.50
N LEU A 305 -13.90 -2.46 -13.78
CA LEU A 305 -13.31 -1.74 -14.91
C LEU A 305 -13.87 -0.31 -15.02
N LEU A 306 -15.19 -0.14 -14.90
CA LEU A 306 -15.85 1.17 -14.98
C LEU A 306 -15.45 2.12 -13.84
N ARG A 307 -15.10 1.61 -12.65
CA ARG A 307 -14.51 2.42 -11.57
C ARG A 307 -13.04 2.77 -11.79
N ASN A 308 -12.41 2.20 -12.82
CA ASN A 308 -10.98 2.32 -13.09
C ASN A 308 -10.68 2.81 -14.52
N THR A 309 -11.54 3.64 -15.10
CA THR A 309 -11.40 4.25 -16.45
C THR A 309 -10.09 4.98 -16.70
N SER A 310 -9.37 5.39 -15.65
CA SER A 310 -7.98 5.85 -15.71
C SER A 310 -7.00 4.87 -16.40
N LEU A 311 -7.40 3.60 -16.56
CA LEU A 311 -6.64 2.57 -17.27
C LEU A 311 -6.87 2.57 -18.79
N SER A 312 -7.80 3.37 -19.32
CA SER A 312 -8.05 3.46 -20.76
C SER A 312 -6.76 3.69 -21.56
N GLY A 313 -6.63 3.04 -22.71
CA GLY A 313 -5.43 3.06 -23.56
C GLY A 313 -4.30 2.13 -23.09
N SER A 314 -4.52 1.38 -22.00
CA SER A 314 -3.53 0.51 -21.38
C SER A 314 -3.86 -0.94 -21.65
N TYR A 315 -2.83 -1.71 -21.99
CA TYR A 315 -2.95 -3.16 -22.08
C TYR A 315 -2.92 -3.77 -20.67
N PRO A 316 -3.73 -4.79 -20.34
CA PRO A 316 -4.78 -5.41 -21.17
C PRO A 316 -6.19 -4.79 -21.01
N TYR A 317 -6.34 -3.69 -20.26
CA TYR A 317 -7.64 -3.10 -19.86
C TYR A 317 -8.65 -2.95 -21.00
N ASP A 318 -8.28 -2.30 -22.11
CA ASP A 318 -9.23 -2.01 -23.19
C ASP A 318 -9.76 -3.29 -23.85
N LYS A 319 -8.92 -4.33 -23.94
CA LYS A 319 -9.30 -5.62 -24.52
C LYS A 319 -10.23 -6.40 -23.61
N ILE A 320 -9.89 -6.45 -22.31
CA ILE A 320 -10.74 -7.09 -21.31
C ILE A 320 -12.10 -6.42 -21.29
N LEU A 321 -12.15 -5.09 -21.32
CA LEU A 321 -13.40 -4.33 -21.38
C LEU A 321 -14.20 -4.65 -22.65
N LYS A 322 -13.54 -4.82 -23.80
CA LYS A 322 -14.19 -5.23 -25.05
C LYS A 322 -14.82 -6.62 -24.94
N ILE A 323 -14.07 -7.63 -24.49
CA ILE A 323 -14.58 -9.01 -24.30
C ILE A 323 -15.76 -8.99 -23.34
N THR A 324 -15.59 -8.34 -22.19
CA THR A 324 -16.61 -8.23 -21.14
C THR A 324 -17.90 -7.59 -21.66
N ASN A 325 -17.79 -6.50 -22.45
CA ASN A 325 -18.97 -5.84 -23.01
C ASN A 325 -19.68 -6.66 -24.08
N LEU A 326 -18.95 -7.43 -24.90
CA LEU A 326 -19.54 -8.28 -25.92
C LEU A 326 -20.38 -9.39 -25.27
N MET A 327 -19.81 -10.11 -24.31
CA MET A 327 -20.48 -11.23 -23.63
C MET A 327 -21.67 -10.75 -22.80
N LEU A 328 -21.52 -9.66 -22.04
CA LEU A 328 -22.63 -9.12 -21.25
C LEU A 328 -23.76 -8.55 -22.12
N LYS A 329 -23.48 -8.09 -23.34
CA LYS A 329 -24.52 -7.65 -24.28
C LYS A 329 -25.34 -8.82 -24.83
N GLN A 330 -24.74 -10.00 -24.98
CA GLN A 330 -25.43 -11.22 -25.39
C GLN A 330 -26.43 -11.70 -24.34
N GLY A 331 -26.15 -11.44 -23.06
CA GLY A 331 -27.06 -11.73 -21.95
C GLY A 331 -27.02 -13.17 -21.43
N PHE A 332 -26.36 -14.08 -22.14
CA PHE A 332 -26.08 -15.46 -21.71
C PHE A 332 -24.77 -15.96 -22.33
N MET A 333 -24.15 -16.99 -21.74
CA MET A 333 -22.99 -17.70 -22.30
C MET A 333 -23.19 -19.21 -22.22
N THR A 334 -22.96 -19.92 -23.31
CA THR A 334 -22.86 -21.40 -23.34
C THR A 334 -21.61 -21.86 -22.59
N PHE A 335 -21.51 -23.16 -22.26
CA PHE A 335 -20.31 -23.69 -21.62
C PHE A 335 -19.04 -23.49 -22.47
N ASP A 336 -19.13 -23.71 -23.78
CA ASP A 336 -18.01 -23.48 -24.70
C ASP A 336 -17.60 -22.00 -24.72
N GLU A 337 -18.57 -21.07 -24.64
CA GLU A 337 -18.28 -19.64 -24.55
C GLU A 337 -17.61 -19.28 -23.22
N GLN A 338 -18.04 -19.87 -22.09
CA GLN A 338 -17.42 -19.66 -20.79
C GLN A 338 -15.96 -20.11 -20.77
N GLU A 339 -15.67 -21.28 -21.34
CA GLU A 339 -14.31 -21.82 -21.48
C GLU A 339 -13.48 -20.95 -22.43
N SER A 340 -14.03 -20.58 -23.59
CA SER A 340 -13.35 -19.72 -24.55
C SER A 340 -13.00 -18.34 -23.99
N VAL A 341 -13.92 -17.72 -23.24
CA VAL A 341 -13.68 -16.43 -22.58
C VAL A 341 -12.60 -16.57 -21.50
N SER A 342 -12.64 -17.66 -20.72
CA SER A 342 -11.61 -17.96 -19.72
C SER A 342 -10.21 -18.03 -20.34
N GLU A 343 -10.06 -18.76 -21.45
CA GLU A 343 -8.81 -18.86 -22.18
C GLU A 343 -8.35 -17.52 -22.74
N GLN A 344 -9.24 -16.77 -23.41
CA GLN A 344 -8.92 -15.46 -23.95
C GLN A 344 -8.43 -14.50 -22.86
N LEU A 345 -9.11 -14.45 -21.70
CA LEU A 345 -8.72 -13.58 -20.59
C LEU A 345 -7.38 -14.01 -19.97
N LYS A 346 -7.14 -15.32 -19.80
CA LYS A 346 -5.86 -15.87 -19.36
C LYS A 346 -4.71 -15.49 -20.29
N GLU A 347 -4.90 -15.60 -21.60
CA GLU A 347 -3.89 -15.23 -22.59
C GLU A 347 -3.51 -13.75 -22.48
N LEU A 348 -4.49 -12.86 -22.26
CA LEU A 348 -4.23 -11.42 -22.13
C LEU A 348 -3.33 -11.05 -20.94
N ILE A 349 -3.35 -11.85 -19.88
CA ILE A 349 -2.48 -11.65 -18.71
C ILE A 349 -1.22 -12.52 -18.73
N THR A 350 -1.06 -13.37 -19.75
CA THR A 350 0.04 -14.34 -19.90
C THR A 350 0.70 -14.18 -21.28
N PRO A 351 1.54 -13.15 -21.49
CA PRO A 351 2.04 -12.75 -22.81
C PRO A 351 2.94 -13.74 -23.53
N ILE A 352 3.54 -14.66 -22.78
CA ILE A 352 4.65 -15.48 -23.24
C ILE A 352 4.09 -16.85 -23.56
N LYS A 353 4.06 -17.20 -24.84
CA LYS A 353 3.73 -18.55 -25.28
C LYS A 353 4.97 -19.41 -25.19
N THR A 354 4.89 -20.50 -24.45
CA THR A 354 5.82 -21.62 -24.58
C THR A 354 5.43 -22.31 -25.89
N THR A 355 6.14 -22.05 -26.99
CA THR A 355 5.84 -22.67 -28.29
C THR A 355 6.90 -23.71 -28.63
N ASP A 356 6.50 -24.95 -28.89
CA ASP A 356 7.43 -25.94 -29.48
C ASP A 356 7.65 -25.71 -31.00
N GLU A 357 7.16 -24.59 -31.55
CA GLU A 357 7.45 -24.16 -32.91
C GLU A 357 8.93 -23.79 -33.08
N ASP A 358 9.60 -24.48 -34.01
CA ASP A 358 10.93 -24.09 -34.49
C ASP A 358 10.89 -22.69 -35.13
N PHE A 359 11.91 -21.88 -34.85
CA PHE A 359 12.08 -20.56 -35.48
C PHE A 359 13.51 -20.36 -35.99
N GLN A 360 13.65 -19.57 -37.06
CA GLN A 360 14.94 -19.30 -37.71
C GLN A 360 15.55 -17.99 -37.20
N LEU A 361 16.86 -18.00 -36.94
CA LEU A 361 17.60 -16.82 -36.45
C LEU A 361 18.29 -16.02 -37.56
N LYS A 362 18.77 -16.68 -38.61
CA LYS A 362 19.56 -16.06 -39.68
C LYS A 362 18.77 -14.94 -40.38
N ASN A 363 19.38 -13.76 -40.48
CA ASN A 363 18.81 -12.54 -41.06
C ASN A 363 17.53 -12.02 -40.37
N LYS A 364 17.23 -12.51 -39.15
CA LYS A 364 16.09 -12.05 -38.37
C LYS A 364 16.51 -11.03 -37.34
N THR A 365 15.61 -10.11 -37.02
CA THR A 365 15.87 -9.04 -36.06
C THR A 365 15.29 -9.36 -34.70
N PHE A 366 15.98 -8.96 -33.63
CA PHE A 366 15.52 -9.26 -32.28
C PHE A 366 15.69 -8.13 -31.26
N CYS A 367 14.91 -8.19 -30.20
CA CYS A 367 15.09 -7.43 -28.97
C CYS A 367 15.15 -8.36 -27.76
N LEU A 368 15.88 -7.95 -26.72
CA LEU A 368 15.89 -8.61 -25.42
C LEU A 368 15.08 -7.84 -24.37
N SER A 369 14.38 -8.56 -23.49
CA SER A 369 13.60 -8.06 -22.36
C SER A 369 13.83 -8.94 -21.13
N GLY A 370 13.78 -8.37 -19.92
CA GLY A 370 13.97 -9.16 -18.68
C GLY A 370 15.44 -9.41 -18.32
N GLU A 371 15.66 -10.30 -17.35
CA GLU A 371 16.96 -10.82 -16.92
C GLU A 371 17.02 -12.31 -17.29
N PHE A 372 18.19 -12.86 -17.66
CA PHE A 372 18.27 -14.17 -18.28
C PHE A 372 19.15 -15.15 -17.45
N LYS A 373 18.67 -16.38 -17.25
CA LYS A 373 19.37 -17.50 -16.57
C LYS A 373 20.69 -17.86 -17.21
N HIS A 374 20.75 -17.83 -18.53
CA HIS A 374 21.91 -18.33 -19.27
C HIS A 374 23.00 -17.26 -19.46
N GLY A 375 22.77 -16.04 -18.93
CA GLY A 375 23.80 -15.02 -18.75
C GLY A 375 23.32 -13.59 -19.01
N SER A 376 24.27 -12.66 -19.12
CA SER A 376 23.97 -11.26 -19.38
C SER A 376 23.38 -11.04 -20.77
N LYS A 377 22.70 -9.91 -20.98
CA LYS A 377 22.13 -9.56 -22.30
C LYS A 377 23.20 -9.46 -23.38
N GLU A 378 24.41 -9.04 -23.02
CA GLU A 378 25.56 -8.96 -23.90
C GLU A 378 25.98 -10.36 -24.36
N LYS A 379 26.09 -11.32 -23.43
CA LYS A 379 26.38 -12.72 -23.76
C LYS A 379 25.33 -13.33 -24.68
N ILE A 380 24.05 -13.08 -24.41
CA ILE A 380 22.95 -13.63 -25.20
C ILE A 380 22.88 -12.97 -26.59
N THR A 381 23.12 -11.67 -26.66
CA THR A 381 23.23 -10.94 -27.92
C THR A 381 24.33 -11.55 -28.78
N TYR A 382 25.50 -11.80 -28.21
CA TYR A 382 26.60 -12.46 -28.90
C TYR A 382 26.25 -13.85 -29.44
N LEU A 383 25.53 -14.68 -28.66
CA LEU A 383 25.06 -15.99 -29.13
C LEU A 383 24.08 -15.87 -30.30
N LEU A 384 23.14 -14.93 -30.23
CA LEU A 384 22.15 -14.70 -31.30
C LEU A 384 22.78 -14.13 -32.57
N GLU A 385 23.75 -13.24 -32.44
CA GLU A 385 24.48 -12.66 -33.58
C GLU A 385 25.37 -13.69 -34.29
N LYS A 386 25.93 -14.66 -33.55
CA LYS A 386 26.63 -15.82 -34.13
C LYS A 386 25.74 -16.66 -35.04
N GLU A 387 24.46 -16.80 -34.70
CA GLU A 387 23.44 -17.46 -35.52
C GLU A 387 22.89 -16.56 -36.65
N GLY A 388 23.47 -15.37 -36.83
CA GLY A 388 23.12 -14.43 -37.90
C GLY A 388 21.90 -13.56 -37.61
N ALA A 389 21.45 -13.47 -36.36
CA ALA A 389 20.37 -12.56 -35.96
C ALA A 389 20.91 -11.14 -35.73
N ILE A 390 20.05 -10.12 -35.87
CA ILE A 390 20.42 -8.70 -35.85
C ILE A 390 19.73 -8.01 -34.68
N GLN A 391 20.51 -7.51 -33.72
CA GLN A 391 19.94 -6.83 -32.56
C GLN A 391 19.30 -5.48 -32.95
N LYS A 392 18.17 -5.16 -32.32
CA LYS A 392 17.53 -3.83 -32.33
C LYS A 392 17.40 -3.29 -30.90
N SER A 393 17.59 -1.98 -30.75
CA SER A 393 17.51 -1.29 -29.47
C SER A 393 16.08 -1.16 -28.92
N SER A 394 15.08 -1.14 -29.81
CA SER A 394 13.68 -0.98 -29.45
C SER A 394 12.74 -1.88 -30.25
N VAL A 395 11.65 -2.30 -29.59
CA VAL A 395 10.57 -3.07 -30.22
C VAL A 395 9.83 -2.19 -31.22
N SER A 396 9.68 -2.66 -32.45
CA SER A 396 8.98 -1.98 -33.55
C SER A 396 8.39 -3.00 -34.52
N GLY A 397 7.58 -2.57 -35.49
CA GLY A 397 7.04 -3.48 -36.51
C GLY A 397 8.08 -4.14 -37.41
N LYS A 398 9.35 -3.71 -37.33
CA LYS A 398 10.49 -4.31 -38.03
C LYS A 398 11.20 -5.40 -37.23
N VAL A 399 10.79 -5.65 -35.97
CA VAL A 399 11.41 -6.65 -35.10
C VAL A 399 10.69 -7.99 -35.27
N ASP A 400 11.44 -9.05 -35.61
CA ASP A 400 10.89 -10.40 -35.77
C ASP A 400 10.68 -11.07 -34.40
N TYR A 401 11.63 -10.95 -33.48
CA TYR A 401 11.60 -11.64 -32.19
C TYR A 401 11.79 -10.71 -30.99
N LEU A 402 10.98 -10.90 -29.95
CA LEU A 402 11.23 -10.39 -28.61
C LEU A 402 11.55 -11.57 -27.69
N PHE A 403 12.83 -11.74 -27.34
CA PHE A 403 13.25 -12.75 -26.37
C PHE A 403 13.13 -12.21 -24.95
N VAL A 404 12.59 -13.03 -24.06
CA VAL A 404 12.26 -12.66 -22.68
C VAL A 404 12.95 -13.59 -21.71
N GLY A 405 13.77 -13.03 -20.83
CA GLY A 405 14.54 -13.81 -19.85
C GLY A 405 13.71 -14.39 -18.70
N ASP A 406 14.15 -15.55 -18.20
CA ASP A 406 13.53 -16.37 -17.15
C ASP A 406 14.19 -16.19 -15.76
N LEU A 407 15.36 -15.55 -15.64
CA LEU A 407 15.83 -15.07 -14.33
C LEU A 407 14.96 -13.87 -14.01
N GLY A 408 14.37 -13.89 -12.83
CA GLY A 408 13.39 -12.89 -12.48
C GLY A 408 13.88 -11.48 -12.81
N SER A 409 13.07 -10.73 -13.54
CA SER A 409 12.44 -9.75 -12.68
C SER A 409 11.43 -10.52 -11.85
N PRO A 410 11.49 -10.50 -10.51
CA PRO A 410 10.36 -10.76 -9.61
C PRO A 410 9.11 -9.87 -9.91
N ALA A 411 8.97 -9.40 -11.14
CA ALA A 411 7.81 -8.85 -11.77
C ALA A 411 7.09 -9.88 -12.66
N TRP A 412 7.79 -10.84 -13.29
CA TRP A 412 7.18 -11.73 -14.29
C TRP A 412 6.36 -12.86 -13.67
N LYS A 413 6.90 -13.48 -12.61
CA LYS A 413 6.16 -14.41 -11.75
C LYS A 413 4.95 -13.76 -11.06
N TYR A 414 4.84 -12.43 -11.17
CA TYR A 414 3.91 -11.60 -10.43
C TYR A 414 3.11 -10.64 -11.33
N GLY A 415 3.17 -10.74 -12.66
CA GLY A 415 2.27 -9.98 -13.55
C GLY A 415 2.73 -8.59 -14.01
N ASN A 416 3.91 -8.06 -13.67
CA ASN A 416 4.38 -6.84 -14.34
C ASN A 416 4.83 -7.15 -15.78
N ILE A 417 3.94 -6.98 -16.75
CA ILE A 417 4.26 -7.07 -18.17
C ILE A 417 5.15 -5.87 -18.52
N GLY A 418 6.45 -6.12 -18.71
CA GLY A 418 7.42 -5.09 -19.07
C GLY A 418 7.05 -4.32 -20.35
N GLY A 419 7.40 -3.03 -20.42
CA GLY A 419 6.95 -2.13 -21.50
C GLY A 419 7.29 -2.60 -22.93
N LYS A 420 8.40 -3.31 -23.12
CA LYS A 420 8.75 -3.94 -24.41
C LYS A 420 7.74 -5.03 -24.81
N ILE A 421 7.25 -5.81 -23.86
CA ILE A 421 6.24 -6.85 -24.12
C ILE A 421 4.89 -6.21 -24.44
N VAL A 422 4.45 -5.21 -23.66
CA VAL A 422 3.22 -4.47 -23.96
C VAL A 422 3.27 -3.89 -25.38
N LYS A 423 4.42 -3.35 -25.79
CA LYS A 423 4.62 -2.83 -27.14
C LYS A 423 4.56 -3.93 -28.20
N ALA A 424 5.15 -5.10 -27.94
CA ALA A 424 5.10 -6.25 -28.85
C ALA A 424 3.67 -6.79 -29.01
N GLN A 425 2.90 -6.92 -27.92
CA GLN A 425 1.51 -7.35 -27.98
C GLN A 425 0.64 -6.38 -28.79
N LYS A 426 0.80 -5.06 -28.57
CA LYS A 426 0.12 -4.05 -29.39
C LYS A 426 0.46 -4.15 -30.88
N LEU A 427 1.69 -4.56 -31.22
CA LEU A 427 2.08 -4.80 -32.61
C LEU A 427 1.42 -6.05 -33.18
N GLN A 428 1.37 -7.16 -32.43
CA GLN A 428 0.66 -8.39 -32.82
C GLN A 428 -0.82 -8.11 -33.11
N ASP A 429 -1.47 -7.31 -32.26
CA ASP A 429 -2.87 -6.92 -32.42
C ASP A 429 -3.16 -6.12 -33.69
N ASN A 430 -2.16 -5.35 -34.15
CA ASN A 430 -2.23 -4.57 -35.38
C ASN A 430 -1.74 -5.39 -36.59
N GLY A 431 -1.71 -6.73 -36.50
CA GLY A 431 -1.29 -7.63 -37.58
C GLY A 431 0.23 -7.76 -37.74
N GLY A 432 1.01 -7.28 -36.77
CA GLY A 432 2.47 -7.40 -36.77
C GLY A 432 2.93 -8.86 -36.58
N LYS A 433 4.00 -9.23 -37.28
CA LYS A 433 4.55 -10.61 -37.28
C LYS A 433 5.52 -10.92 -36.13
N ILE A 434 5.68 -10.00 -35.18
CA ILE A 434 6.61 -10.17 -34.07
C ILE A 434 6.21 -11.38 -33.21
N LYS A 435 7.15 -12.27 -32.90
CA LYS A 435 6.96 -13.39 -31.95
C LYS A 435 7.60 -13.04 -30.60
N ILE A 436 6.90 -13.33 -29.51
CA ILE A 436 7.40 -13.17 -28.14
C ILE A 436 7.79 -14.56 -27.64
N ILE A 437 9.08 -14.75 -27.31
CA ILE A 437 9.66 -16.07 -27.06
C ILE A 437 10.34 -16.06 -25.68
N SER A 438 10.07 -17.08 -24.87
CA SER A 438 10.73 -17.26 -23.55
C SER A 438 12.19 -17.64 -23.72
N GLU A 439 12.98 -17.43 -22.67
CA GLU A 439 14.36 -17.87 -22.63
C GLU A 439 14.46 -19.40 -22.72
N THR A 440 13.60 -20.13 -22.00
CA THR A 440 13.53 -21.60 -22.10
C THR A 440 13.40 -22.07 -23.55
N ASN A 441 12.52 -21.45 -24.35
CA ASN A 441 12.33 -21.84 -25.75
C ASN A 441 13.48 -21.38 -26.65
N LEU A 442 14.07 -20.22 -26.36
CA LEU A 442 15.28 -19.78 -27.06
C LEU A 442 16.41 -20.79 -26.93
N PHE A 443 16.67 -21.27 -25.71
CA PHE A 443 17.80 -22.18 -25.46
C PHE A 443 17.53 -23.61 -25.90
N LYS A 444 16.27 -24.06 -25.99
CA LYS A 444 15.92 -25.30 -26.72
C LYS A 444 16.46 -25.30 -28.16
N ILE A 445 16.36 -24.17 -28.87
CA ILE A 445 16.76 -24.05 -30.29
C ILE A 445 18.25 -23.77 -30.46
N LEU A 446 18.85 -23.01 -29.55
CA LEU A 446 20.31 -22.82 -29.53
C LEU A 446 21.09 -24.10 -29.17
N LYS A 447 20.40 -25.23 -28.91
CA LYS A 447 20.96 -26.54 -28.53
C LYS A 447 21.98 -26.42 -27.39
N TYR A 448 21.62 -25.63 -26.38
CA TYR A 448 22.47 -25.31 -25.23
C TYR A 448 21.95 -25.91 -23.94
#